data_AF-A0A8B8GPI8-F1
#
_entry.id   AF-A0A8B8GPI8-F1
#
_cell.length_a   1.000
_cell.length_b   1.000
_cell.length_c   1.000
_cell.angle_alpha   90.00
_cell.angle_beta   90.00
_cell.angle_gamma   90.00
#
_symmetry.space_group_name_H-M   'P 1'
#
loop_
_entity.id
_entity.type
_entity.pdbx_description
1 polymer ?
#
loop_
_entity_poly.entity_id
_entity_poly.type
_entity_poly.pdbx_seq_one_letter_code
_entity_poly.pdbx_strand_id
1 'polypeptide(L)'
;MAVVDQDVQNKSESIMDSPESIIETKFEYDQTMSTTKAVFILVAIFISSLLILGYLYYSFPHMTEEEKQYIKLPFNIKDAQNLGKVLEHYKDTYYTQVFMSIFFCYIFLQTFAIPGSISLSILCGFLYPFLLALTIICLCSAMGASFCYLLSMTIGRRLAYRYFPDRIKSYAKLVKKHNDNMFSYIMFLRITPFLPNWFINVCAPLVDVPIIPFWLGTFFGVAVPSVLAVQAGQTLHELTSTTSSWSWSSVLLLATFASLSLLPVLFKAKLRDKFD
;
A
#
# COMPACT_ATOMS: atom_id res chain seq x y z
N MET A 1 -4.94 -44.08 43.89
CA MET A 1 -4.41 -44.31 42.53
C MET A 1 -5.10 -43.47 41.45
N ALA A 2 -6.15 -42.69 41.76
CA ALA A 2 -6.86 -41.83 40.79
C ALA A 2 -6.43 -40.34 40.78
N VAL A 3 -5.54 -39.92 41.69
CA VAL A 3 -5.10 -38.51 41.79
C VAL A 3 -3.86 -38.22 40.91
N VAL A 4 -3.04 -39.25 40.64
CA VAL A 4 -1.82 -39.11 39.82
C VAL A 4 -2.14 -39.00 38.33
N ASP A 5 -3.23 -39.59 37.85
CA ASP A 5 -3.65 -39.48 36.45
C ASP A 5 -4.19 -38.08 36.11
N GLN A 6 -4.90 -37.43 37.02
CA GLN A 6 -5.40 -36.06 36.78
C GLN A 6 -4.28 -35.03 36.67
N ASP A 7 -3.18 -35.17 37.42
CA ASP A 7 -2.03 -34.27 37.32
C ASP A 7 -1.23 -34.48 36.02
N VAL A 8 -1.14 -35.72 35.52
CA VAL A 8 -0.51 -35.99 34.22
C VAL A 8 -1.38 -35.50 33.07
N GLN A 9 -2.71 -35.62 33.19
CA GLN A 9 -3.67 -35.19 32.17
C GLN A 9 -3.81 -33.66 32.12
N ASN A 10 -3.88 -32.97 33.27
CA ASN A 10 -3.80 -31.51 33.35
C ASN A 10 -2.46 -30.95 32.83
N LYS A 11 -1.37 -31.67 33.08
CA LYS A 11 -0.04 -31.27 32.58
C LYS A 11 0.08 -31.50 31.07
N SER A 12 -0.56 -32.53 30.50
CA SER A 12 -0.62 -32.73 29.05
C SER A 12 -1.52 -31.71 28.33
N GLU A 13 -2.64 -31.30 28.92
CA GLU A 13 -3.48 -30.21 28.37
C GLU A 13 -2.77 -28.85 28.46
N SER A 14 -2.07 -28.57 29.57
CA SER A 14 -1.24 -27.38 29.76
C SER A 14 -0.09 -27.25 28.74
N ILE A 15 0.53 -28.38 28.34
CA ILE A 15 1.59 -28.40 27.32
C ILE A 15 1.01 -28.20 25.91
N MET A 16 -0.20 -28.69 25.63
CA MET A 16 -0.87 -28.46 24.35
C MET A 16 -1.36 -27.02 24.15
N ASP A 17 -1.71 -26.30 25.22
CA ASP A 17 -2.16 -24.90 25.17
C ASP A 17 -1.03 -23.86 25.31
N SER A 18 0.23 -24.30 25.31
CA SER A 18 1.35 -23.36 25.35
C SER A 18 1.42 -22.53 24.05
N PRO A 19 1.79 -21.24 24.11
CA PRO A 19 1.96 -20.43 22.91
C PRO A 19 2.94 -21.03 21.89
N GLU A 20 3.91 -21.84 22.35
CA GLU A 20 4.92 -22.48 21.52
C GLU A 20 4.36 -23.74 20.81
N SER A 21 3.55 -24.56 21.48
CA SER A 21 2.86 -25.69 20.84
C SER A 21 1.85 -25.23 19.79
N ILE A 22 1.05 -24.19 20.07
CA ILE A 22 0.10 -23.64 19.08
C ILE A 22 0.83 -23.09 17.84
N ILE A 23 2.00 -22.48 18.03
CA ILE A 23 2.85 -22.01 16.92
C ILE A 23 3.37 -23.21 16.12
N GLU A 24 3.81 -24.29 16.76
CA GLU A 24 4.28 -25.51 16.10
C GLU A 24 3.16 -26.24 15.33
N THR A 25 1.96 -26.37 15.89
CA THR A 25 0.83 -27.04 15.20
C THR A 25 0.35 -26.23 13.99
N LYS A 26 0.32 -24.89 14.08
CA LYS A 26 -0.01 -24.01 12.95
C LYS A 26 1.09 -24.04 11.87
N PHE A 27 2.34 -24.31 12.27
CA PHE A 27 3.49 -24.44 11.39
C PHE A 27 3.47 -25.74 10.56
N GLU A 28 3.05 -26.86 11.17
CA GLU A 28 2.87 -28.14 10.46
C GLU A 28 1.72 -28.08 9.44
N TYR A 29 0.59 -27.46 9.80
CA TYR A 29 -0.56 -27.32 8.90
C TYR A 29 -0.25 -26.49 7.64
N ASP A 30 0.53 -25.41 7.77
CA ASP A 30 0.88 -24.55 6.65
C ASP A 30 1.88 -25.22 5.67
N GLN A 31 2.54 -26.33 6.02
CA GLN A 31 3.41 -27.06 5.09
C GLN A 31 2.67 -28.02 4.13
N THR A 32 1.35 -28.20 4.28
CA THR A 32 0.59 -29.24 3.55
C THR A 32 0.34 -28.95 2.06
N MET A 33 0.33 -27.68 1.63
CA MET A 33 0.24 -27.37 0.20
C MET A 33 1.62 -27.34 -0.45
N SER A 34 1.80 -28.18 -1.49
CA SER A 34 2.99 -28.16 -2.35
C SER A 34 3.31 -26.74 -2.83
N THR A 35 4.56 -26.29 -2.64
CA THR A 35 5.06 -24.97 -3.06
C THR A 35 4.73 -24.68 -4.54
N THR A 36 4.79 -25.70 -5.39
CA THR A 36 4.43 -25.62 -6.80
C THR A 36 2.98 -25.16 -7.02
N LYS A 37 2.03 -25.66 -6.22
CA LYS A 37 0.62 -25.25 -6.29
C LYS A 37 0.44 -23.79 -5.88
N ALA A 38 1.14 -23.36 -4.83
CA ALA A 38 1.05 -21.98 -4.36
C ALA A 38 1.62 -20.98 -5.39
N VAL A 39 2.74 -21.33 -6.02
CA VAL A 39 3.31 -20.54 -7.13
C VAL A 39 2.37 -20.50 -8.33
N PHE A 40 1.74 -21.62 -8.69
CA PHE A 40 0.77 -21.65 -9.78
C PHE A 40 -0.44 -20.73 -9.50
N ILE A 41 -0.97 -20.75 -8.28
CA ILE A 41 -2.06 -19.86 -7.86
C ILE A 41 -1.64 -18.39 -7.97
N LEU A 42 -0.43 -18.02 -7.54
CA LEU A 42 0.08 -16.66 -7.69
C LEU A 42 0.15 -16.22 -9.14
N VAL A 43 0.71 -17.07 -10.00
CA VAL A 43 0.83 -16.79 -11.44
C VAL A 43 -0.56 -16.64 -12.06
N ALA A 44 -1.51 -17.49 -11.69
CA ALA A 44 -2.89 -17.38 -12.15
C ALA A 44 -3.57 -16.07 -11.71
N ILE A 45 -3.39 -15.66 -10.44
CA ILE A 45 -3.90 -14.38 -9.92
C ILE A 45 -3.27 -13.20 -10.65
N PHE A 46 -1.95 -13.23 -10.84
CA PHE A 46 -1.22 -12.19 -11.57
C PHE A 46 -1.71 -12.07 -13.03
N ILE A 47 -1.78 -13.18 -13.77
CA ILE A 47 -2.30 -13.19 -15.14
C ILE A 47 -3.74 -12.69 -15.19
N SER A 48 -4.62 -13.17 -14.29
CA SER A 48 -6.00 -12.71 -14.22
C SER A 48 -6.11 -11.20 -13.99
N SER A 49 -5.32 -10.66 -13.07
CA SER A 49 -5.27 -9.21 -12.83
C SER A 49 -4.73 -8.40 -14.03
N LEU A 50 -3.74 -8.94 -14.76
CA LEU A 50 -3.27 -8.34 -16.02
C LEU A 50 -4.35 -8.37 -17.10
N LEU A 51 -5.15 -9.43 -17.19
CA LEU A 51 -6.28 -9.50 -18.12
C LEU A 51 -7.35 -8.47 -17.78
N ILE A 52 -7.65 -8.24 -16.49
CA ILE A 52 -8.56 -7.17 -16.06
C ILE A 52 -8.03 -5.80 -16.48
N LEU A 53 -6.74 -5.54 -16.25
CA LEU A 53 -6.09 -4.30 -16.70
C LEU A 53 -6.11 -4.14 -18.22
N GLY A 54 -5.84 -5.22 -18.96
CA GLY A 54 -5.90 -5.25 -20.43
C GLY A 54 -7.31 -5.01 -20.96
N TYR A 55 -8.33 -5.58 -20.31
CA TYR A 55 -9.74 -5.33 -20.64
C TYR A 55 -10.11 -3.87 -20.37
N LEU A 56 -9.72 -3.32 -19.21
CA LEU A 56 -9.93 -1.91 -18.91
C LEU A 56 -9.28 -1.04 -19.98
N TYR A 57 -8.01 -1.30 -20.33
CA TYR A 57 -7.28 -0.61 -21.38
C TYR A 57 -8.00 -0.69 -22.74
N TYR A 58 -8.48 -1.86 -23.14
CA TYR A 58 -9.24 -2.02 -24.39
C TYR A 58 -10.60 -1.31 -24.36
N SER A 59 -11.21 -1.22 -23.17
CA SER A 59 -12.46 -0.48 -22.97
C SER A 59 -12.26 1.04 -22.97
N PHE A 60 -11.03 1.56 -23.03
CA PHE A 60 -10.81 3.00 -23.15
C PHE A 60 -11.28 3.47 -24.54
N PRO A 61 -12.14 4.50 -24.60
CA PRO A 61 -12.51 5.12 -25.86
C PRO A 61 -11.28 5.70 -26.57
N HIS A 62 -11.24 5.52 -27.88
CA HIS A 62 -10.14 6.00 -28.71
C HIS A 62 -10.01 7.52 -28.58
N MET A 63 -8.84 7.97 -28.12
CA MET A 63 -8.47 9.37 -28.19
C MET A 63 -8.13 9.76 -29.62
N THR A 64 -8.46 10.99 -29.99
CA THR A 64 -8.06 11.56 -31.28
C THR A 64 -6.53 11.68 -31.36
N GLU A 65 -5.96 11.62 -32.57
CA GLU A 65 -4.50 11.75 -32.75
C GLU A 65 -3.97 13.10 -32.22
N GLU A 66 -4.83 14.14 -32.22
CA GLU A 66 -4.54 15.45 -31.65
C GLU A 66 -4.47 15.47 -30.11
N GLU A 67 -5.15 14.55 -29.42
CA GLU A 67 -5.08 14.42 -27.95
C GLU A 67 -3.89 13.56 -27.53
N LYS A 68 -3.59 12.50 -28.30
CA LYS A 68 -2.49 11.56 -28.00
C LYS A 68 -1.13 12.25 -27.90
N GLN A 69 -0.88 13.28 -28.70
CA GLN A 69 0.38 14.04 -28.67
C GLN A 69 0.66 14.71 -27.31
N TYR A 70 -0.38 14.95 -26.51
CA TYR A 70 -0.27 15.58 -25.20
C TYR A 70 -0.21 14.58 -24.05
N ILE A 71 -0.49 13.29 -24.28
CA ILE A 71 -0.28 12.22 -23.29
C ILE A 71 1.19 11.81 -23.27
N LYS A 72 2.02 12.68 -22.72
CA LYS A 72 3.45 12.45 -22.49
C LYS A 72 3.83 13.00 -21.13
N LEU A 73 4.91 12.48 -20.55
CA LEU A 73 5.44 13.02 -19.31
C LEU A 73 5.81 14.51 -19.51
N PRO A 74 5.27 15.43 -18.69
CA PRO A 74 5.50 16.85 -18.89
C PRO A 74 6.88 17.23 -18.35
N PHE A 75 7.74 17.77 -19.23
CA PHE A 75 9.05 18.30 -18.85
C PHE A 75 9.07 19.82 -18.70
N ASN A 76 7.99 20.49 -19.12
CA ASN A 76 7.80 21.92 -18.95
C ASN A 76 6.34 22.21 -18.57
N ILE A 77 6.09 23.43 -18.09
CA ILE A 77 4.77 23.87 -17.62
C ILE A 77 3.74 23.82 -18.75
N LYS A 78 4.14 24.07 -20.01
CA LYS A 78 3.21 24.05 -21.14
C LYS A 78 2.73 22.64 -21.47
N ASP A 79 3.63 21.67 -21.44
CA ASP A 79 3.30 20.25 -21.55
C ASP A 79 2.39 19.81 -20.41
N ALA A 80 2.66 20.26 -19.17
CA ALA A 80 1.79 19.98 -18.02
C ALA A 80 0.39 20.57 -18.21
N GLN A 81 0.30 21.81 -18.70
CA GLN A 81 -0.96 22.48 -19.01
C GLN A 81 -1.77 21.72 -20.06
N ASN A 82 -1.13 21.32 -21.16
CA ASN A 82 -1.79 20.60 -22.23
C ASN A 82 -2.22 19.19 -21.79
N LEU A 83 -1.35 18.46 -21.08
CA LEU A 83 -1.66 17.16 -20.52
C LEU A 83 -2.84 17.26 -19.55
N GLY A 84 -2.83 18.25 -18.65
CA GLY A 84 -3.89 18.42 -17.67
C GLY A 84 -5.24 18.74 -18.30
N LYS A 85 -5.28 19.55 -19.37
CA LYS A 85 -6.51 19.81 -20.15
C LYS A 85 -7.07 18.54 -20.79
N VAL A 86 -6.20 17.71 -21.39
CA VAL A 86 -6.62 16.43 -21.98
C VAL A 86 -7.13 15.48 -20.89
N LEU A 87 -6.43 15.37 -19.76
CA LEU A 87 -6.85 14.53 -18.64
C LEU A 87 -8.19 14.96 -18.04
N GLU A 88 -8.40 16.26 -17.87
CA GLU A 88 -9.65 16.82 -17.34
C GLU A 88 -10.81 16.59 -18.31
N HIS A 89 -10.62 16.94 -19.59
CA HIS A 89 -11.61 16.70 -20.64
C HIS A 89 -11.99 15.22 -20.71
N TYR A 90 -10.98 14.33 -20.69
CA TYR A 90 -11.20 12.90 -20.78
C TYR A 90 -11.89 12.33 -19.54
N LYS A 91 -11.57 12.82 -18.34
CA LYS A 91 -12.29 12.47 -17.11
C LYS A 91 -13.74 12.96 -17.17
N ASP A 92 -14.03 14.13 -17.71
CA ASP A 92 -15.41 14.63 -17.83
C ASP A 92 -16.23 13.81 -18.82
N THR A 93 -15.65 13.42 -19.95
CA THR A 93 -16.33 12.60 -20.96
C THR A 93 -16.46 11.13 -20.54
N TYR A 94 -15.44 10.57 -19.87
CA TYR A 94 -15.33 9.14 -19.57
C TYR A 94 -15.06 8.88 -18.09
N TYR A 95 -15.85 9.53 -17.23
CA TYR A 95 -15.67 9.53 -15.78
C TYR A 95 -15.53 8.12 -15.19
N THR A 96 -16.43 7.21 -15.56
CA THR A 96 -16.45 5.84 -15.02
C THR A 96 -15.22 5.04 -15.46
N GLN A 97 -14.80 5.17 -16.72
CA GLN A 97 -13.64 4.46 -17.25
C GLN A 97 -12.36 4.91 -16.57
N VAL A 98 -12.15 6.23 -16.45
CA VAL A 98 -10.98 6.81 -15.77
C VAL A 98 -10.96 6.39 -14.30
N PHE A 99 -12.12 6.49 -13.62
CA PHE A 99 -12.25 6.10 -12.22
C PHE A 99 -11.90 4.63 -12.00
N MET A 100 -12.53 3.72 -12.74
CA MET A 100 -12.29 2.28 -12.60
C MET A 100 -10.85 1.92 -12.92
N SER A 101 -10.25 2.57 -13.91
CA SER A 101 -8.87 2.29 -14.30
C SER A 101 -7.88 2.73 -13.24
N ILE A 102 -8.07 3.91 -12.64
CA ILE A 102 -7.29 4.35 -11.49
C ILE A 102 -7.49 3.38 -10.32
N PHE A 103 -8.73 3.01 -10.00
CA PHE A 103 -9.06 2.11 -8.89
C PHE A 103 -8.38 0.74 -9.02
N PHE A 104 -8.55 0.06 -10.16
CA PHE A 104 -7.98 -1.26 -10.40
C PHE A 104 -6.46 -1.23 -10.59
N CYS A 105 -5.91 -0.20 -11.25
CA CYS A 105 -4.46 -0.03 -11.36
C CYS A 105 -3.83 0.20 -9.99
N TYR A 106 -4.45 1.01 -9.13
CA TYR A 106 -3.97 1.24 -7.77
C TYR A 106 -3.96 -0.06 -6.95
N ILE A 107 -5.07 -0.82 -6.98
CA ILE A 107 -5.17 -2.11 -6.29
C ILE A 107 -4.11 -3.08 -6.81
N PHE A 108 -3.89 -3.14 -8.14
CA PHE A 108 -2.86 -3.99 -8.74
C PHE A 108 -1.46 -3.62 -8.22
N LEU A 109 -1.08 -2.35 -8.26
CA LEU A 109 0.22 -1.89 -7.76
C LEU A 109 0.42 -2.27 -6.28
N GLN A 110 -0.61 -2.07 -5.44
CA GLN A 110 -0.52 -2.43 -4.02
C GLN A 110 -0.49 -3.93 -3.77
N THR A 111 -1.25 -4.71 -4.54
CA THR A 111 -1.32 -6.17 -4.41
C THR A 111 0.03 -6.82 -4.68
N PHE A 112 0.73 -6.36 -5.71
CA PHE A 112 2.01 -6.92 -6.15
C PHE A 112 3.22 -6.14 -5.66
N ALA A 113 3.04 -5.23 -4.69
CA ALA A 113 4.12 -4.43 -4.11
C ALA A 113 4.93 -3.62 -5.16
N ILE A 114 4.28 -3.19 -6.24
CA ILE A 114 4.92 -2.46 -7.34
C ILE A 114 4.98 -0.97 -6.97
N PRO A 115 6.15 -0.32 -7.04
CA PRO A 115 6.26 1.11 -6.80
C PRO A 115 5.52 1.91 -7.88
N GLY A 116 4.84 2.99 -7.49
CA GLY A 116 4.12 3.88 -8.42
C GLY A 116 2.77 4.38 -7.91
N SER A 117 2.26 3.84 -6.80
CA SER A 117 0.96 4.25 -6.24
C SER A 117 0.88 5.75 -5.87
N ILE A 118 2.00 6.38 -5.51
CA ILE A 118 2.05 7.81 -5.20
C ILE A 118 1.71 8.68 -6.43
N SER A 119 2.10 8.26 -7.63
CA SER A 119 1.76 8.96 -8.87
C SER A 119 0.25 8.89 -9.12
N LEU A 120 -0.38 7.75 -8.83
CA LEU A 120 -1.84 7.61 -8.89
C LEU A 120 -2.54 8.45 -7.81
N SER A 121 -1.97 8.56 -6.60
CA SER A 121 -2.52 9.42 -5.55
C SER A 121 -2.52 10.91 -5.95
N ILE A 122 -1.43 11.38 -6.58
CA ILE A 122 -1.34 12.74 -7.11
C ILE A 122 -2.34 12.91 -8.26
N LEU A 123 -2.43 11.94 -9.17
CA LEU A 123 -3.40 11.94 -10.26
C LEU A 123 -4.85 12.00 -9.75
N CYS A 124 -5.18 11.24 -8.69
CA CYS A 124 -6.47 11.32 -8.03
C CYS A 124 -6.76 12.73 -7.51
N GLY A 125 -5.78 13.37 -6.86
CA GLY A 125 -5.93 14.74 -6.36
C GLY A 125 -6.05 15.79 -7.46
N PHE A 126 -5.45 15.53 -8.63
CA PHE A 126 -5.59 16.37 -9.82
C PHE A 126 -6.98 16.23 -10.45
N LEU A 127 -7.55 15.02 -10.49
CA LEU A 127 -8.77 14.71 -11.22
C LEU A 127 -10.06 14.84 -10.39
N TYR A 128 -10.01 14.56 -9.09
CA TYR A 128 -11.20 14.45 -8.25
C TYR A 128 -11.18 15.43 -7.07
N PRO A 129 -12.36 15.81 -6.54
CA PRO A 129 -12.46 16.61 -5.32
C PRO A 129 -11.74 15.93 -4.14
N PHE A 130 -11.21 16.75 -3.23
CA PHE A 130 -10.34 16.31 -2.13
C PHE A 130 -10.87 15.08 -1.37
N LEU A 131 -12.11 15.13 -0.87
CA LEU A 131 -12.68 14.04 -0.08
C LEU A 131 -12.87 12.76 -0.88
N LEU A 132 -13.24 12.89 -2.15
CA LEU A 132 -13.42 11.74 -3.05
C LEU A 132 -12.06 11.11 -3.35
N ALA A 133 -11.07 11.91 -3.75
CA ALA A 133 -9.70 11.45 -4.01
C ALA A 133 -9.11 10.73 -2.79
N LEU A 134 -9.20 11.35 -1.60
CA LEU A 134 -8.69 10.77 -0.35
C LEU A 134 -9.36 9.43 -0.03
N THR A 135 -10.70 9.36 -0.13
CA THR A 135 -11.45 8.14 0.16
C THR A 135 -11.08 7.01 -0.79
N ILE A 136 -10.96 7.28 -2.10
CA ILE A 136 -10.55 6.29 -3.10
C ILE A 136 -9.15 5.76 -2.79
N ILE A 137 -8.19 6.65 -2.50
CA ILE A 137 -6.81 6.27 -2.19
C ILE A 137 -6.75 5.37 -0.96
N CYS A 138 -7.43 5.76 0.14
CA CYS A 138 -7.47 4.96 1.37
C CYS A 138 -8.11 3.60 1.13
N LEU A 139 -9.22 3.55 0.38
CA LEU A 139 -9.92 2.31 0.05
C LEU A 139 -9.07 1.38 -0.81
N CYS A 140 -8.50 1.90 -1.91
CA CYS A 140 -7.61 1.13 -2.80
C CYS A 140 -6.38 0.63 -2.06
N SER A 141 -5.81 1.46 -1.18
CA SER A 141 -4.64 1.09 -0.39
C SER A 141 -4.97 -0.03 0.60
N ALA A 142 -6.09 0.06 1.34
CA ALA A 142 -6.50 -0.98 2.27
C ALA A 142 -6.85 -2.30 1.57
N MET A 143 -7.57 -2.24 0.45
CA MET A 143 -7.93 -3.42 -0.36
C MET A 143 -6.71 -4.09 -0.98
N GLY A 144 -5.89 -3.33 -1.71
CA GLY A 144 -4.69 -3.86 -2.35
C GLY A 144 -3.65 -4.37 -1.34
N ALA A 145 -3.46 -3.68 -0.21
CA ALA A 145 -2.61 -4.16 0.87
C ALA A 145 -3.12 -5.48 1.47
N SER A 146 -4.43 -5.67 1.53
CA SER A 146 -5.03 -6.92 2.02
C SER A 146 -4.84 -8.07 1.03
N PHE A 147 -4.90 -7.81 -0.28
CA PHE A 147 -4.54 -8.84 -1.27
C PHE A 147 -3.05 -9.19 -1.18
N CYS A 148 -2.17 -8.20 -1.05
CA CYS A 148 -0.75 -8.44 -0.81
C CYS A 148 -0.50 -9.26 0.48
N TYR A 149 -1.21 -8.93 1.56
CA TYR A 149 -1.22 -9.68 2.82
C TYR A 149 -1.61 -11.15 2.58
N LEU A 150 -2.68 -11.41 1.82
CA LEU A 150 -3.14 -12.77 1.53
C LEU A 150 -2.16 -13.56 0.64
N LEU A 151 -1.55 -12.91 -0.35
CA LEU A 151 -0.46 -13.50 -1.15
C LEU A 151 0.75 -13.83 -0.29
N SER A 152 1.12 -12.95 0.64
CA SER A 152 2.19 -13.22 1.59
C SER A 152 1.83 -14.34 2.56
N MET A 153 0.59 -14.41 3.05
CA MET A 153 0.13 -15.49 3.92
C MET A 153 0.22 -16.86 3.24
N THR A 154 -0.12 -16.94 1.95
CA THR A 154 -0.13 -18.22 1.19
C THR A 154 1.25 -18.69 0.73
N ILE A 155 2.14 -17.76 0.36
CA ILE A 155 3.44 -18.09 -0.26
C ILE A 155 4.60 -17.51 0.53
N GLY A 156 4.50 -16.24 0.89
CA GLY A 156 5.53 -15.50 1.62
C GLY A 156 5.87 -16.14 2.97
N ARG A 157 4.86 -16.64 3.69
CA ARG A 157 5.01 -17.28 5.01
C ARG A 157 5.96 -18.46 4.95
N ARG A 158 5.72 -19.42 4.05
CA ARG A 158 6.58 -20.61 3.88
C ARG A 158 8.01 -20.25 3.53
N LEU A 159 8.19 -19.33 2.59
CA LEU A 159 9.51 -18.91 2.14
C LEU A 159 10.28 -18.21 3.27
N ALA A 160 9.61 -17.28 3.96
CA ALA A 160 10.21 -16.50 5.02
C ALA A 160 10.59 -17.39 6.21
N TYR A 161 9.74 -18.33 6.63
CA TYR A 161 10.06 -19.27 7.71
C TYR A 161 11.14 -20.28 7.34
N ARG A 162 11.31 -20.61 6.05
CA ARG A 162 12.41 -21.48 5.59
C ARG A 162 13.78 -20.78 5.70
N TYR A 163 13.85 -19.50 5.35
CA TYR A 163 15.13 -18.76 5.33
C TYR A 163 15.42 -17.98 6.61
N PHE A 164 14.40 -17.53 7.34
CA PHE A 164 14.54 -16.62 8.49
C PHE A 164 13.66 -17.00 9.71
N PRO A 165 13.64 -18.26 10.17
CA PRO A 165 12.71 -18.72 11.21
C PRO A 165 12.88 -17.96 12.54
N ASP A 166 14.12 -17.78 13.02
CA ASP A 166 14.38 -17.17 14.32
C ASP A 166 14.02 -15.69 14.38
N ARG A 167 14.28 -14.97 13.28
CA ARG A 167 13.92 -13.55 13.14
C ARG A 167 12.41 -13.39 13.20
N ILE A 168 11.66 -14.20 12.45
CA ILE A 168 10.20 -14.12 12.43
C ILE A 168 9.63 -14.45 13.81
N LYS A 169 10.12 -15.50 14.49
CA LYS A 169 9.70 -15.84 15.85
C LYS A 169 9.96 -14.68 16.83
N SER A 170 11.12 -14.04 16.75
CA SER A 170 11.46 -12.89 17.60
C SER A 170 10.52 -11.70 17.35
N TYR A 171 10.27 -11.35 16.09
CA TYR A 171 9.38 -10.23 15.74
C TYR A 171 7.91 -10.55 16.08
N ALA A 172 7.45 -11.78 15.87
CA ALA A 172 6.13 -12.23 16.26
C ALA A 172 5.94 -12.11 17.79
N LYS A 173 6.93 -12.52 18.59
CA LYS A 173 6.91 -12.32 20.06
C LYS A 173 6.83 -10.84 20.44
N LEU A 174 7.51 -9.94 19.73
CA LEU A 174 7.44 -8.50 19.96
C LEU A 174 6.07 -7.92 19.62
N VAL A 175 5.53 -8.25 18.44
CA VAL A 175 4.21 -7.79 17.97
C VAL A 175 3.09 -8.31 18.86
N LYS A 176 3.20 -9.54 19.38
CA LYS A 176 2.24 -10.13 20.31
C LYS A 176 2.09 -9.34 21.61
N LYS A 177 3.12 -8.59 22.05
CA LYS A 177 3.02 -7.69 23.22
C LYS A 177 2.07 -6.51 22.98
N HIS A 178 1.79 -6.17 21.73
CA HIS A 178 0.91 -5.07 21.34
C HIS A 178 -0.44 -5.56 20.79
N ASN A 179 -0.82 -6.82 21.03
CA ASN A 179 -2.02 -7.43 20.45
C ASN A 179 -3.30 -6.63 20.79
N ASP A 180 -3.42 -6.16 22.04
CA ASP A 180 -4.57 -5.39 22.51
C ASP A 180 -4.78 -4.06 21.76
N ASN A 181 -3.75 -3.55 21.08
CA ASN A 181 -3.76 -2.28 20.35
C ASN A 181 -3.29 -2.42 18.89
N MET A 182 -3.52 -3.57 18.27
CA MET A 182 -2.99 -3.88 16.93
C MET A 182 -3.40 -2.86 15.86
N PHE A 183 -4.65 -2.38 15.91
CA PHE A 183 -5.14 -1.31 15.02
C PHE A 183 -4.26 -0.06 15.11
N SER A 184 -4.06 0.45 16.33
CA SER A 184 -3.25 1.65 16.59
C SER A 184 -1.79 1.44 16.20
N TYR A 185 -1.26 0.24 16.41
CA TYR A 185 0.09 -0.13 16.02
C TYR A 185 0.28 -0.08 14.49
N ILE A 186 -0.62 -0.69 13.72
CA ILE A 186 -0.57 -0.64 12.25
C ILE A 186 -0.78 0.80 11.75
N MET A 187 -1.73 1.53 12.33
CA MET A 187 -1.96 2.92 11.97
C MET A 187 -0.70 3.78 12.18
N PHE A 188 -0.03 3.63 13.32
CA PHE A 188 1.24 4.30 13.60
C PHE A 188 2.30 3.96 12.53
N LEU A 189 2.50 2.68 12.22
CA LEU A 189 3.47 2.25 11.21
C LEU A 189 3.18 2.83 9.81
N ARG A 190 1.91 3.05 9.46
CA ARG A 190 1.47 3.60 8.17
C ARG A 190 1.60 5.11 8.08
N ILE A 191 1.41 5.80 9.20
CA ILE A 191 1.58 7.25 9.28
C ILE A 191 3.07 7.60 9.23
N THR A 192 3.90 6.83 9.95
CA THR A 192 5.33 7.08 9.99
C THR A 192 6.04 6.58 8.72
N PRO A 193 6.98 7.35 8.14
CA PRO A 193 7.69 6.95 6.93
C PRO A 193 8.83 5.93 7.19
N PHE A 194 8.84 5.25 8.34
CA PHE A 194 9.94 4.36 8.73
C PHE A 194 10.01 3.08 7.91
N LEU A 195 8.85 2.49 7.60
CA LEU A 195 8.76 1.24 6.86
C LEU A 195 8.06 1.46 5.52
N PRO A 196 8.61 0.92 4.41
CA PRO A 196 7.92 0.93 3.13
C PRO A 196 6.55 0.25 3.23
N ASN A 197 5.55 0.76 2.51
CA ASN A 197 4.19 0.22 2.54
C ASN A 197 4.14 -1.27 2.17
N TRP A 198 4.87 -1.68 1.13
CA TRP A 198 4.94 -3.07 0.71
C TRP A 198 5.51 -3.98 1.81
N PHE A 199 6.46 -3.48 2.59
CA PHE A 199 7.12 -4.26 3.64
C PHE A 199 6.12 -4.62 4.73
N ILE A 200 5.32 -3.65 5.18
CA ILE A 200 4.26 -3.89 6.16
C ILE A 200 3.23 -4.89 5.61
N ASN A 201 2.85 -4.79 4.33
CA ASN A 201 1.89 -5.71 3.70
C ASN A 201 2.38 -7.16 3.73
N VAL A 202 3.66 -7.37 3.38
CA VAL A 202 4.27 -8.70 3.32
C VAL A 202 4.56 -9.25 4.71
N CYS A 203 5.00 -8.43 5.66
CA CYS A 203 5.42 -8.88 6.99
C CYS A 203 4.28 -9.07 7.98
N ALA A 204 3.20 -8.30 7.89
CA ALA A 204 2.04 -8.42 8.78
C ALA A 204 1.52 -9.87 8.99
N PRO A 205 1.30 -10.69 7.94
CA PRO A 205 0.85 -12.08 8.12
C PRO A 205 1.93 -13.00 8.70
N LEU A 206 3.21 -12.65 8.54
CA LEU A 206 4.33 -13.46 9.05
C LEU A 206 4.44 -13.41 10.57
N VAL A 207 4.06 -12.26 11.13
CA VAL A 207 4.04 -11.99 12.58
C VAL A 207 2.64 -12.07 13.18
N ASP A 208 1.72 -12.74 12.47
CA ASP A 208 0.35 -13.05 12.90
C ASP A 208 -0.52 -11.82 13.28
N VAL A 209 -0.37 -10.70 12.56
CA VAL A 209 -1.29 -9.55 12.66
C VAL A 209 -2.66 -9.94 12.09
N PRO A 210 -3.79 -9.76 12.82
CA PRO A 210 -5.11 -10.06 12.28
C PRO A 210 -5.50 -9.13 11.12
N ILE A 211 -6.22 -9.65 10.12
CA ILE A 211 -6.52 -8.91 8.88
C ILE A 211 -7.43 -7.69 9.08
N ILE A 212 -8.37 -7.74 10.04
CA ILE A 212 -9.30 -6.63 10.33
C ILE A 212 -8.56 -5.39 10.87
N PRO A 213 -7.78 -5.46 11.96
CA PRO A 213 -6.99 -4.33 12.43
C PRO A 213 -5.95 -3.89 11.41
N PHE A 214 -5.41 -4.81 10.59
CA PHE A 214 -4.54 -4.46 9.47
C PHE A 214 -5.26 -3.61 8.40
N TRP A 215 -6.47 -4.01 7.99
CA TRP A 215 -7.27 -3.30 7.00
C TRP A 215 -7.67 -1.91 7.51
N LEU A 216 -8.25 -1.83 8.71
CA LEU A 216 -8.64 -0.56 9.32
C LEU A 216 -7.43 0.35 9.56
N GLY A 217 -6.35 -0.19 10.14
CA GLY A 217 -5.13 0.56 10.40
C GLY A 217 -4.49 1.09 9.11
N THR A 218 -4.58 0.33 8.01
CA THR A 218 -4.11 0.78 6.69
C THR A 218 -5.03 1.85 6.11
N PHE A 219 -6.35 1.67 6.19
CA PHE A 219 -7.34 2.63 5.69
C PHE A 219 -7.16 4.02 6.33
N PHE A 220 -7.08 4.07 7.66
CA PHE A 220 -6.92 5.34 8.38
C PHE A 220 -5.46 5.83 8.40
N GLY A 221 -4.49 4.93 8.51
CA GLY A 221 -3.08 5.31 8.62
C GLY A 221 -2.51 5.91 7.32
N VAL A 222 -2.96 5.43 6.16
CA VAL A 222 -2.53 5.96 4.85
C VAL A 222 -3.20 7.30 4.52
N ALA A 223 -4.27 7.68 5.22
CA ALA A 223 -4.93 8.96 4.99
C ALA A 223 -3.97 10.15 5.16
N VAL A 224 -3.15 10.15 6.22
CA VAL A 224 -2.20 11.23 6.53
C VAL A 224 -1.21 11.51 5.38
N PRO A 225 -0.41 10.54 4.90
CA PRO A 225 0.46 10.77 3.76
C PRO A 225 -0.33 11.03 2.46
N SER A 226 -1.55 10.48 2.33
CA SER A 226 -2.39 10.70 1.14
C SER A 226 -2.91 12.13 1.04
N VAL A 227 -3.14 12.83 2.15
CA VAL A 227 -3.50 14.26 2.14
C VAL A 227 -2.45 15.07 1.39
N LEU A 228 -1.15 14.82 1.64
CA LEU A 228 -0.07 15.53 0.95
C LEU A 228 -0.06 15.24 -0.55
N ALA A 229 -0.29 13.99 -0.95
CA ALA A 229 -0.35 13.61 -2.35
C ALA A 229 -1.57 14.23 -3.06
N VAL A 230 -2.73 14.22 -2.41
CA VAL A 230 -3.94 14.86 -2.94
C VAL A 230 -3.74 16.36 -3.08
N GLN A 231 -3.18 17.03 -2.06
CA GLN A 231 -2.85 18.46 -2.13
C GLN A 231 -1.87 18.77 -3.26
N ALA A 232 -0.82 17.97 -3.44
CA ALA A 232 0.09 18.13 -4.56
C ALA A 232 -0.63 18.03 -5.91
N GLY A 233 -1.57 17.10 -6.05
CA GLY A 233 -2.44 16.97 -7.24
C GLY A 233 -3.32 18.19 -7.47
N GLN A 234 -3.94 18.73 -6.42
CA GLN A 234 -4.78 19.93 -6.49
C GLN A 234 -3.97 21.18 -6.86
N THR A 235 -2.79 21.37 -6.25
CA THR A 235 -1.89 22.46 -6.63
C THR A 235 -1.46 22.34 -8.09
N LEU A 236 -1.18 21.12 -8.57
CA LEU A 236 -0.85 20.89 -9.97
C LEU A 236 -2.03 21.22 -10.91
N HIS A 237 -3.26 20.92 -10.48
CA HIS A 237 -4.48 21.28 -11.21
C HIS A 237 -4.64 22.81 -11.32
N GLU A 238 -4.49 23.55 -10.23
CA GLU A 238 -4.55 25.03 -10.21
C GLU A 238 -3.49 25.68 -11.13
N LEU A 239 -2.27 25.15 -11.14
CA LEU A 239 -1.18 25.62 -12.00
C LEU A 239 -1.44 25.33 -13.49
N THR A 240 -2.21 24.28 -13.77
CA THR A 240 -2.55 23.87 -15.13
C THR A 240 -3.72 24.68 -15.69
N SER A 241 -4.68 25.05 -14.83
CA SER A 241 -5.89 25.78 -15.22
C SER A 241 -5.69 27.30 -15.35
N THR A 242 -4.70 27.88 -14.65
CA THR A 242 -4.37 29.31 -14.75
C THR A 242 -3.56 29.62 -16.01
N THR A 243 -4.25 30.04 -17.07
CA THR A 243 -3.65 30.37 -18.38
C THR A 243 -2.80 31.64 -18.41
N SER A 244 -2.91 32.51 -17.40
CA SER A 244 -2.22 33.81 -17.40
C SER A 244 -2.25 34.47 -16.02
N SER A 245 -1.39 34.01 -15.11
CA SER A 245 -0.68 34.85 -14.13
C SER A 245 0.15 33.97 -13.22
N TRP A 246 1.45 34.24 -13.19
CA TRP A 246 2.36 33.68 -12.21
C TRP A 246 1.90 34.14 -10.83
N SER A 247 1.15 33.31 -10.11
CA SER A 247 0.86 33.56 -8.71
C SER A 247 2.12 33.26 -7.93
N TRP A 248 2.79 34.30 -7.43
CA TRP A 248 3.94 34.16 -6.53
C TRP A 248 3.63 33.22 -5.36
N SER A 249 2.37 33.15 -4.94
CA SER A 249 1.88 32.23 -3.90
C SER A 249 2.09 30.76 -4.28
N SER A 250 1.80 30.36 -5.52
CA SER A 250 1.96 28.96 -5.96
C SER A 250 3.43 28.58 -6.12
N VAL A 251 4.27 29.52 -6.59
CA VAL A 251 5.73 29.35 -6.62
C VAL A 251 6.28 29.20 -5.21
N LEU A 252 5.84 30.03 -4.27
CA LEU A 252 6.23 29.94 -2.86
C LEU A 252 5.80 28.60 -2.26
N LEU A 253 4.58 28.14 -2.57
CA LEU A 253 4.02 26.90 -2.04
C LEU A 253 4.80 25.67 -2.55
N LEU A 254 5.13 25.63 -3.84
CA LEU A 254 5.99 24.60 -4.42
C LEU A 254 7.41 24.66 -3.85
N ALA A 255 7.98 25.86 -3.70
CA ALA A 255 9.28 26.04 -3.08
C ALA A 255 9.27 25.57 -1.62
N THR A 256 8.18 25.77 -0.88
CA THR A 256 8.04 25.23 0.48
C THR A 256 7.95 23.72 0.49
N PHE A 257 7.20 23.07 -0.39
CA PHE A 257 7.16 21.60 -0.47
C PHE A 257 8.50 21.01 -0.92
N ALA A 258 9.19 21.63 -1.88
CA ALA A 258 10.52 21.24 -2.30
C ALA A 258 11.54 21.38 -1.16
N SER A 259 11.50 22.48 -0.42
CA SER A 259 12.35 22.72 0.75
C SER A 259 12.05 21.73 1.89
N LEU A 260 10.76 21.45 2.13
CA LEU A 260 10.31 20.48 3.13
C LEU A 260 10.74 19.04 2.74
N SER A 261 10.73 18.71 1.45
CA SER A 261 11.24 17.45 0.91
C SER A 261 12.76 17.30 1.05
N LEU A 262 13.50 18.42 1.04
CA LEU A 262 14.95 18.46 1.27
C LEU A 262 15.34 18.45 2.76
N LEU A 263 14.41 18.78 3.66
CA LEU A 263 14.63 18.82 5.11
C LEU A 263 15.20 17.49 5.65
N PRO A 264 14.66 16.31 5.32
CA PRO A 264 15.25 15.03 5.70
C PRO A 264 16.69 14.84 5.20
N VAL A 265 17.01 15.34 4.01
CA VAL A 265 18.34 15.21 3.38
C VAL A 265 19.37 16.11 4.08
N LEU A 266 18.98 17.34 4.44
CA LEU A 266 19.85 18.28 5.15
C LEU A 266 20.09 17.86 6.61
N PHE A 267 19.08 17.29 7.26
CA PHE A 267 19.22 16.78 8.62
C PHE A 267 19.86 15.39 8.69
N LYS A 268 20.00 14.68 7.56
CA LYS A 268 20.70 13.39 7.48
C LYS A 268 22.14 13.48 8.00
N ALA A 269 22.85 14.56 7.69
CA ALA A 269 24.22 14.78 8.18
C ALA A 269 24.26 15.05 9.70
N LYS A 270 23.29 15.82 10.21
CA LYS A 270 23.23 16.23 11.62
C LYS A 270 22.69 15.14 12.56
N LEU A 271 21.90 14.20 12.03
CA LEU A 271 21.39 13.05 12.76
C LEU A 271 22.42 11.91 12.83
N ARG A 272 23.32 11.81 11.83
CA ARG A 272 24.40 10.82 11.82
C ARG A 272 25.40 11.05 12.96
N ASP A 273 25.81 12.30 13.21
CA ASP A 273 26.70 12.68 14.33
C ASP A 273 26.09 12.50 15.74
N LYS A 274 24.78 12.22 15.84
CA LYS A 274 24.08 12.06 17.13
C LYS A 274 23.73 10.60 17.45
N PHE A 275 23.91 9.70 16.49
CA PHE A 275 23.59 8.27 16.61
C PHE A 275 24.77 7.35 16.29
N ASP A 276 25.90 7.88 15.79
CA ASP A 276 27.23 7.27 15.88
C ASP A 276 27.91 7.71 17.21
#